data_AF-A0A9E2XAD3-F1
#
_entry.id   AF-A0A9E2XAD3-F1
#
_cell.length_a   1.000
_cell.length_b   1.000
_cell.length_c   1.000
_cell.angle_alpha   90.00
_cell.angle_beta   90.00
_cell.angle_gamma   90.00
#
_symmetry.space_group_name_H-M   'P 1'
#
loop_
_entity.id
_entity.type
_entity.pdbx_description
1 polymer ?
#
loop_
_entity_poly.entity_id
_entity_poly.type
_entity_poly.pdbx_seq_one_letter_code
_entity_poly.pdbx_strand_id
1 'polypeptide(L)' 'MLYCVMETGIDRILFSVDYRFVDNPPATKWTETLPLCAEDKEKLLSGNANGCSSCRTPRRMTG' A
#
# COMPACT_ATOMS: atom_id res chain seq x y z
N MET A 1 12.69 -4.89 1.15
CA MET A 1 11.35 -4.86 0.51
C MET A 1 11.26 -5.75 -0.72
N LEU A 2 12.15 -5.62 -1.71
CA LEU A 2 12.09 -6.39 -2.96
C LEU A 2 12.08 -7.93 -2.76
N TYR A 3 12.87 -8.46 -1.82
CA TYR A 3 12.85 -9.88 -1.49
C TYR A 3 11.47 -10.38 -1.03
N CYS A 4 10.80 -9.63 -0.15
CA CYS A 4 9.44 -9.97 0.29
C CYS A 4 8.42 -9.92 -0.86
N VAL A 5 8.57 -8.96 -1.78
CA VAL A 5 7.74 -8.88 -2.98
C VAL A 5 7.96 -10.09 -3.89
N MET A 6 9.20 -10.59 -4.03
CA MET A 6 9.51 -11.77 -4.85
C MET A 6 9.05 -13.08 -4.21
N GLU A 7 9.19 -13.22 -2.89
CA GLU A 7 8.84 -14.46 -2.17
C GLU A 7 7.32 -14.59 -1.95
N THR A 8 6.62 -13.49 -1.66
CA THR A 8 5.20 -13.49 -1.27
C THR A 8 4.27 -13.00 -2.40
N GLY A 9 4.81 -12.24 -3.36
CA GLY A 9 4.04 -11.57 -4.40
C GLY A 9 3.45 -10.23 -3.92
N ILE A 10 3.41 -9.24 -4.82
CA ILE A 10 2.94 -7.88 -4.49
C ILE A 10 1.46 -7.85 -4.07
N ASP A 11 0.64 -8.78 -4.57
CA ASP A 11 -0.81 -8.86 -4.33
C ASP A 11 -1.19 -9.10 -2.86
N ARG A 12 -0.27 -9.70 -2.08
CA ARG A 12 -0.49 -10.09 -0.69
C ARG A 12 0.10 -9.11 0.33
N ILE A 13 0.74 -8.03 -0.14
CA ILE A 13 1.44 -7.06 0.70
C ILE A 13 0.60 -5.78 0.80
N LEU A 14 0.41 -5.27 2.02
CA LEU A 14 -0.36 -4.07 2.31
C LEU A 14 0.56 -3.00 2.90
N PHE A 15 0.49 -1.77 2.36
CA PHE A 15 1.16 -0.63 2.95
C PHE A 15 0.35 -0.09 4.14
N SER A 16 1.01 0.11 5.27
CA SER A 16 0.42 0.73 6.47
C SER A 16 1.45 1.64 7.13
N VAL A 17 1.00 2.79 7.62
CA VAL A 17 1.82 3.74 8.38
C VAL A 17 1.42 3.65 9.85
N ASP A 18 2.39 3.43 10.72
CA ASP A 18 2.18 3.39 12.17
C ASP A 18 2.02 4.82 12.73
N TYR A 19 0.83 5.37 12.48
CA TYR A 19 0.49 6.76 12.78
C TYR A 19 0.30 6.97 14.29
N ARG A 20 1.39 7.39 14.93
CA ARG A 20 1.58 7.95 16.28
C ARG A 20 3.07 8.03 16.59
N PHE A 21 3.87 7.22 15.88
CA PHE A 21 5.32 7.13 16.02
C PHE A 21 6.05 7.66 14.78
N VAL A 22 5.41 7.59 13.60
CA VAL A 22 5.97 8.08 12.34
C VAL A 22 4.97 8.96 11.62
N ASP A 23 5.45 10.10 11.12
CA ASP A 23 4.67 11.02 10.30
C ASP A 23 4.30 10.39 8.95
N ASN A 24 3.10 10.70 8.45
CA ASN A 24 2.63 10.24 7.14
C ASN A 24 3.51 10.70 5.95
N PRO A 25 3.93 11.98 5.83
CA PRO A 25 4.67 12.44 4.65
C PRO A 25 5.99 11.71 4.33
N PRO A 26 6.87 11.38 5.30
CA PRO A 26 8.08 10.61 4.99
C PRO A 26 7.76 9.17 4.54
N ALA A 27 6.70 8.57 5.08
CA ALA A 27 6.29 7.22 4.70
C ALA A 27 5.80 7.16 3.25
N THR A 28 5.02 8.15 2.81
CA THR A 28 4.59 8.24 1.41
C THR A 28 5.78 8.51 0.48
N LYS A 29 6.69 9.43 0.83
CA LYS A 29 7.89 9.69 0.02
C LYS A 29 8.81 8.49 -0.12
N TRP A 30 8.91 7.65 0.91
CA TRP A 30 9.69 6.42 0.83
C TRP A 30 9.16 5.47 -0.26
N THR A 31 7.84 5.40 -0.46
CA THR A 31 7.26 4.54 -1.50
C THR A 31 7.65 4.96 -2.93
N GLU A 32 7.96 6.25 -3.14
CA GLU A 32 8.42 6.77 -4.44
C GLU A 32 9.81 6.24 -4.79
N THR A 33 10.68 6.06 -3.79
CA THR A 33 12.07 5.59 -3.95
C THR A 33 12.19 4.09 -4.24
N LEU A 34 11.08 3.35 -4.17
CA LEU A 34 11.08 1.91 -4.42
C LEU A 34 11.33 1.61 -5.91
N PRO A 35 12.20 0.64 -6.23
CA PRO A 35 12.43 0.18 -7.61
C PRO A 35 11.30 -0.77 -8.06
N LEU A 36 10.05 -0.28 -8.01
CA LEU A 36 8.84 -0.98 -8.45
C LEU A 36 8.19 -0.19 -9.58
N CYS A 37 7.48 -0.88 -10.47
CA CYS A 37 6.69 -0.22 -11.52
C CYS A 37 5.55 0.59 -10.89
N ALA A 38 5.05 1.59 -11.60
CA ALA A 38 3.94 2.44 -11.12
C ALA A 38 2.72 1.58 -10.72
N GLU A 39 2.39 0.57 -11.53
CA GLU A 39 1.24 -0.31 -11.28
C GLU A 39 1.40 -1.13 -9.97
N ASP A 40 2.61 -1.59 -9.66
CA ASP A 40 2.88 -2.33 -8.43
C ASP A 40 2.82 -1.42 -7.19
N LYS A 41 3.24 -0.16 -7.34
CA LYS A 41 3.12 0.87 -6.29
C LYS A 41 1.65 1.17 -5.99
N GLU A 42 0.79 1.23 -7.01
CA GLU A 42 -0.66 1.44 -6.85
C GLU A 42 -1.34 0.28 -6.12
N LYS A 43 -0.98 -0.97 -6.47
CA LYS A 43 -1.47 -2.19 -5.78
C LYS A 43 -1.09 -2.17 -4.30
N LEU A 44 0.16 -1.84 -4.00
CA LEU A 44 0.70 -1.78 -2.64
C LEU A 44 0.03 -0.69 -1.77
N LEU A 45 -0.17 0.52 -2.33
CA LEU A 45 -0.68 1.68 -1.59
C LEU A 45 -2.19 1.62 -1.31
N SER A 46 -2.98 1.12 -2.26
CA SER A 46 -4.45 1.10 -2.11
C SER A 46 -5.15 -0.08 -2.77
N GLY A 47 -4.58 -0.66 -3.83
CA GLY A 47 -5.25 -1.73 -4.59
C GLY A 47 -5.55 -2.97 -3.75
N ASN A 48 -4.56 -3.47 -3.01
CA ASN A 48 -4.70 -4.69 -2.23
C ASN A 48 -5.62 -4.51 -1.02
N ALA A 49 -5.61 -3.32 -0.40
CA ALA A 49 -6.48 -2.98 0.72
C ALA A 49 -7.96 -2.96 0.34
N ASN A 50 -8.28 -2.57 -0.90
CA ASN A 50 -9.66 -2.60 -1.39
C ASN A 50 -10.18 -4.02 -1.68
N GLY A 51 -9.28 -4.96 -2.01
CA GLY A 51 -9.61 -6.37 -2.25
C GLY A 51 -9.80 -7.16 -0.96
N CYS A 52 -9.06 -6.80 0.09
CA CYS A 52 -9.17 -7.40 1.41
C CYS A 52 -10.49 -7.02 2.09
N SER A 53 -11.32 -8.02 2.37
CA SER A 53 -12.68 -7.85 2.91
C SER A 53 -12.73 -7.10 4.25
N SER A 54 -11.65 -7.17 5.04
CA SER A 54 -11.53 -6.53 6.35
C SER A 54 -11.08 -5.08 6.31
N CYS A 55 -10.43 -4.62 5.23
CA CYS A 55 -9.93 -3.24 5.08
C CYS A 55 -10.58 -2.46 3.93
N ARG A 56 -11.69 -2.99 3.39
CA ARG A 56 -12.60 -2.23 2.52
C ARG A 56 -13.02 -0.94 3.22
N THR A 57 -12.39 0.16 2.82
CA THR A 57 -12.86 1.49 3.20
C THR A 57 -14.26 1.67 2.64
N PRO A 58 -15.23 2.20 3.41
CA PRO A 58 -16.53 2.51 2.87
C PRO A 58 -16.32 3.56 1.78
N ARG A 59 -16.40 3.13 0.51
CA ARG A 59 -16.35 4.04 -0.64
C ARG A 59 -17.54 4.98 -0.45
N ARG A 60 -17.28 6.23 -0.08
CA ARG A 60 -18.33 7.26 0.09
C ARG A 60 -19.05 7.31 -1.25
N MET A 61 -20.26 6.75 -1.31
CA MET A 61 -21.16 6.88 -2.45
C MET A 61 -21.48 8.37 -2.58
N THR A 62 -20.74 9.07 -3.41
CA THR A 62 -21.15 10.38 -3.91
C THR A 62 -22.28 10.11 -4.90
N GLY A 63 -23.50 10.38 -4.45
CA GLY A 63 -24.66 10.55 -5.32
C GLY A 63 -24.61 11.88 -6.06
#